data_AF-A0A4R3NLW6-F1
#
_entry.id   AF-A0A4R3NLW6-F1
#
_cell.length_a   1.000
_cell.length_b   1.000
_cell.length_c   1.000
_cell.angle_alpha   90.00
_cell.angle_beta   90.00
_cell.angle_gamma   90.00
#
_symmetry.space_group_name_H-M   'P 1'
#
loop_
_entity.id
_entity.type
_entity.pdbx_description
1 polymer ?
#
loop_
_entity_poly.entity_id
_entity_poly.type
_entity_poly.pdbx_seq_one_letter_code
_entity_poly.pdbx_strand_id
1 'polypeptide(L)'
;MGKTVTSIASAALMVVGTIYGGPVGYALIAAGIATQAAGAMIYKDKMPSMNYRDQSERKQMLRSSTAPETIIVGKTVCSGLLFFAEEESGEQDENERLFMALALAAHKLDHIGRIWLNDDLIGTFGDKAGYEFHNSRTDCDPYMLKNAPSWKEDMIGDGLAWLRLTLKYDAEKFPYGVPNVKVEVWGKQIFDPRTNKTIWSNNGSLVVLDFYRSYLGVPDADIDFESFKVAADLCDEQVVSPEGVAEPRYTINGAYELSESPASILDHMHKCIAAEPTYVAGKHGILMQVYNGPAVLRIEPNQIIDTVNITPELALRDATNAIYGTFVDAEQLYIKTDFEPVIIEEWIDEDGLEIKENMDYRFVTSPYQAARLSYLYLRKKRAGRRIQLRMNMDGYAYRPGEVVLLNLPHIGIQNLEFRVAEWKFHPQEGVDILLEEDGAYIYEDVIGKPFVRPPFTVLPTGGVAPPLNLSFVPVSIGEIVQGYLSWKSAAADIRYNTVNIIQDGKVIQSIQVPQDRVDLSGLVRGSYRAEVRSINAAGAMSAPAIIDFDI
;
A
#
# COMPACT_ATOMS: atom_id res chain seq x y z
N MET A 1 10.18 21.82 36.97
CA MET A 1 10.40 22.21 35.56
C MET A 1 9.69 21.20 34.68
N GLY A 2 8.41 21.41 34.43
CA GLY A 2 7.58 20.56 33.58
C GLY A 2 7.43 21.19 32.20
N LYS A 3 7.59 20.38 31.14
CA LYS A 3 7.19 20.72 29.78
C LYS A 3 5.90 19.96 29.48
N THR A 4 4.77 20.68 29.50
CA THR A 4 3.49 20.19 29.00
C THR A 4 3.46 20.33 27.49
N VAL A 5 3.32 19.20 26.79
CA VAL A 5 3.02 19.13 25.36
C VAL A 5 1.50 19.29 25.21
N THR A 6 1.04 20.41 24.66
CA THR A 6 -0.37 20.63 24.30
C THR A 6 -0.60 20.12 22.88
N SER A 7 -1.17 18.92 22.74
CA SER A 7 -1.76 18.44 21.49
C SER A 7 -3.18 18.97 21.37
N ILE A 8 -3.45 19.84 20.39
CA ILE A 8 -4.81 20.28 20.05
C ILE A 8 -5.41 19.23 19.12
N ALA A 9 -6.31 18.41 19.67
CA ALA A 9 -7.15 17.50 18.93
C ALA A 9 -8.51 18.17 18.68
N SER A 10 -8.71 18.73 17.50
CA SER A 10 -10.06 18.98 16.95
C SER A 10 -10.57 17.67 16.36
N ALA A 11 -11.01 16.77 17.23
CA ALA A 11 -11.99 15.76 16.89
C ALA A 11 -13.31 16.23 17.52
N ALA A 12 -14.37 16.30 16.73
CA ALA A 12 -15.73 16.46 17.26
C ALA A 12 -16.11 15.19 18.03
N LEU A 13 -15.57 15.04 19.24
CA LEU A 13 -16.00 14.08 20.24
C LEU A 13 -17.25 14.64 20.90
N MET A 14 -18.42 14.34 20.32
CA MET A 14 -19.69 14.43 21.02
C MET A 14 -19.73 13.31 22.06
N VAL A 15 -19.13 13.56 23.24
CA VAL A 15 -19.27 12.67 24.40
C VAL A 15 -20.73 12.74 24.86
N VAL A 16 -21.50 11.69 24.55
CA VAL A 16 -22.82 11.49 25.14
C VAL A 16 -22.62 11.08 26.59
N GLY A 17 -22.76 12.05 27.50
CA GLY A 17 -22.86 11.76 28.93
C GLY A 17 -24.21 11.12 29.24
N THR A 18 -24.25 9.82 29.45
CA THR A 18 -25.38 9.11 30.07
C THR A 18 -25.57 9.60 31.50
N ILE A 19 -26.67 10.31 31.77
CA ILE A 19 -27.09 10.68 33.13
C ILE A 19 -27.75 9.47 33.78
N TYR A 20 -27.06 8.81 34.70
CA TYR A 20 -27.68 7.99 35.73
C TYR A 20 -27.79 8.84 37.01
N GLY A 21 -29.00 8.89 37.57
CA GLY A 21 -29.43 9.91 38.52
C GLY A 21 -28.71 9.93 39.88
N GLY A 22 -28.51 11.16 40.38
CA GLY A 22 -28.13 11.48 41.75
C GLY A 22 -28.10 13.01 41.93
N PRO A 23 -28.58 13.57 43.04
CA PRO A 23 -28.73 15.01 43.21
C PRO A 23 -27.37 15.65 43.56
N VAL A 24 -27.17 16.89 43.12
CA VAL A 24 -26.06 17.82 43.41
C VAL A 24 -24.94 17.85 42.35
N GLY A 25 -24.93 18.92 41.54
CA GLY A 25 -23.72 19.43 40.89
C GLY A 25 -23.93 20.01 39.49
N TYR A 26 -24.14 21.33 39.39
CA TYR A 26 -24.22 22.08 38.14
C TYR A 26 -22.98 21.87 37.24
N ALA A 27 -23.17 21.36 36.01
CA ALA A 27 -22.15 21.40 34.96
C ALA A 27 -22.32 22.67 34.12
N LEU A 28 -21.34 23.58 34.24
CA LEU A 28 -21.22 24.80 33.46
C LEU A 28 -20.93 24.47 31.99
N ILE A 29 -21.86 24.79 31.08
CA ILE A 29 -21.61 24.88 29.65
C ILE A 29 -20.85 26.18 29.42
N ALA A 30 -19.52 26.09 29.35
CA ALA A 30 -18.67 27.21 28.96
C ALA A 30 -18.31 27.08 27.47
N ALA A 31 -19.22 27.51 26.60
CA ALA A 31 -18.90 27.77 25.19
C ALA A 31 -18.18 29.13 25.11
N GLY A 32 -16.85 29.09 25.21
CA GLY A 32 -16.01 30.27 25.05
C GLY A 32 -15.95 30.71 23.59
N ILE A 33 -16.34 31.96 23.36
CA ILE A 33 -16.28 32.70 22.10
C ILE A 33 -14.84 32.73 21.57
N ALA A 34 -14.62 32.22 20.36
CA ALA A 34 -13.39 32.41 19.59
C ALA A 34 -13.72 32.83 18.14
N THR A 35 -14.60 33.81 17.98
CA THR A 35 -14.76 34.52 16.70
C THR A 35 -13.63 35.53 16.55
N GLN A 36 -12.62 35.17 15.75
CA GLN A 36 -11.83 36.04 14.83
C GLN A 36 -10.45 35.45 14.45
N ALA A 37 -9.98 34.36 15.08
CA ALA A 37 -8.74 33.68 14.70
C ALA A 37 -8.96 32.36 13.92
N ALA A 38 -10.20 32.04 13.54
CA ALA A 38 -10.56 30.77 12.89
C ALA A 38 -10.29 30.76 11.37
N GLY A 39 -10.15 31.91 10.72
CA GLY A 39 -9.97 31.98 9.27
C GLY A 39 -8.80 31.14 8.76
N ALA A 40 -7.65 31.15 9.44
CA ALA A 40 -6.46 30.42 8.99
C ALA A 40 -6.45 28.91 9.32
N MET A 41 -7.29 28.45 10.26
CA MET A 41 -7.38 27.01 10.60
C MET A 41 -8.52 26.29 9.86
N ILE A 42 -9.42 27.05 9.23
CA ILE A 42 -10.49 26.52 8.37
C ILE A 42 -9.91 25.95 7.06
N TYR A 43 -8.76 26.44 6.57
CA TYR A 43 -8.16 26.01 5.29
C TYR A 43 -7.27 24.77 5.35
N LYS A 44 -6.96 24.25 6.54
CA LYS A 44 -5.97 23.18 6.66
C LYS A 44 -6.66 21.86 6.89
N ASP A 45 -6.92 21.13 5.80
CA ASP A 45 -7.14 19.69 5.91
C ASP A 45 -5.99 19.12 6.73
N LYS A 46 -6.34 18.45 7.83
CA LYS A 46 -5.35 17.86 8.71
C LYS A 46 -4.75 16.69 7.95
N MET A 47 -3.58 16.91 7.33
CA MET A 47 -2.84 15.81 6.72
C MET A 47 -2.66 14.71 7.78
N PRO A 48 -3.03 13.46 7.48
CA PRO A 48 -2.90 12.39 8.43
C PRO A 48 -1.43 12.25 8.83
N SER A 49 -1.17 11.87 10.09
CA SER A 49 0.20 11.65 10.53
C SER A 49 0.86 10.55 9.69
N MET A 50 2.08 10.79 9.19
CA MET A 50 2.89 9.81 8.45
C MET A 50 3.60 8.79 9.36
N ASN A 51 3.12 8.59 10.58
CA ASN A 51 3.70 7.64 11.53
C ASN A 51 3.13 6.25 11.29
N TYR A 52 3.46 5.66 10.14
CA TYR A 52 3.08 4.30 9.78
C TYR A 52 4.23 3.58 9.08
N ARG A 53 4.25 2.25 9.18
CA ARG A 53 5.28 1.41 8.54
C ARG A 53 5.16 1.47 7.02
N ASP A 54 6.25 1.84 6.36
CA ASP A 54 6.28 2.04 4.91
C ASP A 54 6.16 0.70 4.15
N GLN A 55 5.72 0.76 2.90
CA GLN A 55 5.50 -0.41 2.07
C GLN A 55 6.81 -1.20 1.81
N SER A 56 7.95 -0.53 1.75
CA SER A 56 9.27 -1.18 1.63
C SER A 56 9.59 -2.03 2.87
N GLU A 57 9.35 -1.49 4.06
CA GLU A 57 9.53 -2.18 5.34
C GLU A 57 8.54 -3.33 5.51
N ARG A 58 7.30 -3.21 5.02
CA ARG A 58 6.29 -4.28 5.06
C ARG A 58 6.67 -5.51 4.24
N LYS A 59 7.58 -5.38 3.27
CA LYS A 59 8.12 -6.52 2.50
C LYS A 59 9.31 -7.19 3.17
N GLN A 60 9.78 -6.68 4.30
CA GLN A 60 10.84 -7.29 5.08
C GLN A 60 10.26 -8.10 6.23
N MET A 61 10.79 -9.30 6.41
CA MET A 61 10.45 -10.17 7.52
C MET A 61 10.84 -9.51 8.84
N LEU A 62 9.86 -9.36 9.74
CA LEU A 62 10.08 -8.73 11.03
C LEU A 62 10.49 -9.80 12.05
N ARG A 63 11.47 -9.48 12.91
CA ARG A 63 11.83 -10.29 14.09
C ARG A 63 11.71 -9.40 15.32
N SER A 64 10.64 -9.56 16.08
CA SER A 64 10.38 -8.77 17.28
C SER A 64 9.45 -9.52 18.23
N SER A 65 9.70 -9.41 19.53
CA SER A 65 8.82 -9.96 20.56
C SER A 65 7.59 -9.08 20.84
N THR A 66 7.58 -7.84 20.33
CA THR A 66 6.52 -6.85 20.60
C THR A 66 6.00 -6.22 19.30
N ALA A 67 5.99 -6.99 18.21
CA ALA A 67 5.47 -6.51 16.94
C ALA A 67 3.96 -6.20 17.04
N PRO A 68 3.49 -5.12 16.40
CA PRO A 68 2.06 -4.81 16.36
C PRO A 68 1.30 -5.78 15.46
N GLU A 69 0.02 -5.96 15.76
CA GLU A 69 -0.89 -6.73 14.93
C GLU A 69 -1.10 -6.04 13.57
N THR A 70 -0.90 -6.80 12.49
CA THR A 70 -1.07 -6.31 11.12
C THR A 70 -2.39 -6.80 10.54
N ILE A 71 -3.16 -5.87 9.99
CA ILE A 71 -4.39 -6.13 9.26
C ILE A 71 -4.14 -5.88 7.78
N ILE A 72 -4.63 -6.79 6.93
CA ILE A 72 -4.50 -6.75 5.48
C ILE A 72 -5.89 -6.67 4.84
N VAL A 73 -6.09 -5.67 3.99
CA VAL A 73 -7.33 -5.41 3.26
C VAL A 73 -7.04 -5.32 1.75
N GLY A 74 -8.01 -5.74 0.94
CA GLY A 74 -7.85 -5.83 -0.51
C GLY A 74 -6.75 -6.82 -0.90
N LYS A 75 -5.89 -6.44 -1.85
CA LYS A 75 -4.78 -7.27 -2.35
C LYS A 75 -3.45 -6.54 -2.17
N THR A 76 -2.45 -7.18 -1.57
CA THR A 76 -1.10 -6.59 -1.43
C THR A 76 0.00 -7.64 -1.41
N VAL A 77 1.26 -7.19 -1.48
CA VAL A 77 2.43 -8.03 -1.18
C VAL A 77 3.06 -7.53 0.11
N CYS A 78 3.18 -8.43 1.08
CA CYS A 78 3.84 -8.15 2.35
C CYS A 78 4.63 -9.37 2.84
N SER A 79 5.45 -9.14 3.85
CA SER A 79 6.06 -10.17 4.68
C SER A 79 5.32 -10.28 6.00
N GLY A 80 5.77 -11.21 6.84
CA GLY A 80 5.19 -11.46 8.15
C GLY A 80 6.16 -11.24 9.30
N LEU A 81 5.63 -11.38 10.51
CA LEU A 81 6.42 -11.53 11.73
C LEU A 81 6.94 -12.97 11.83
N LEU A 82 8.25 -13.16 11.84
CA LEU A 82 8.87 -14.44 12.17
C LEU A 82 8.79 -14.64 13.69
N PHE A 83 7.81 -15.43 14.13
CA PHE A 83 7.60 -15.71 15.55
C PHE A 83 8.22 -17.04 16.00
N PHE A 84 8.60 -17.91 15.05
CA PHE A 84 9.27 -19.16 15.35
C PHE A 84 10.27 -19.52 14.23
N ALA A 85 11.46 -19.96 14.62
CA ALA A 85 12.43 -20.56 13.74
C ALA A 85 13.27 -21.58 14.53
N GLU A 86 13.40 -22.80 14.01
CA GLU A 86 14.17 -23.87 14.65
C GLU A 86 14.71 -24.83 13.59
N GLU A 87 15.93 -25.34 13.81
CA GLU A 87 16.55 -26.38 13.00
C GLU A 87 16.05 -27.78 13.42
N GLU A 88 16.09 -28.74 12.50
CA GLU A 88 15.78 -30.14 12.78
C GLU A 88 16.77 -30.72 13.81
N SER A 89 16.29 -31.58 14.71
CA SER A 89 17.19 -32.23 15.67
C SER A 89 18.18 -33.17 14.98
N GLY A 90 19.47 -33.00 15.25
CA GLY A 90 20.51 -33.90 14.77
C GLY A 90 21.92 -33.35 14.95
N GLU A 91 22.92 -34.13 14.53
CA GLU A 91 24.25 -33.59 14.22
C GLU A 91 24.12 -32.79 12.90
N GLN A 92 24.76 -31.62 12.84
CA GLN A 92 24.67 -30.67 11.71
C GLN A 92 25.31 -31.24 10.44
N ASP A 93 24.58 -32.11 9.75
CA ASP A 93 25.00 -32.77 8.51
C ASP A 93 24.50 -32.04 7.26
N GLU A 94 25.05 -32.42 6.10
CA GLU A 94 24.53 -32.01 4.79
C GLU A 94 23.05 -32.44 4.68
N ASN A 95 22.12 -31.47 4.56
CA ASN A 95 20.65 -31.59 4.41
C ASN A 95 19.78 -31.17 5.62
N GLU A 96 20.34 -30.47 6.61
CA GLU A 96 19.56 -29.92 7.73
C GLU A 96 18.36 -29.08 7.27
N ARG A 97 17.22 -29.25 7.96
CA ARG A 97 15.99 -28.49 7.70
C ARG A 97 15.83 -27.39 8.73
N LEU A 98 15.49 -26.20 8.25
CA LEU A 98 15.03 -25.08 9.05
C LEU A 98 13.51 -24.96 8.93
N PHE A 99 12.83 -25.04 10.07
CA PHE A 99 11.39 -24.80 10.20
C PHE A 99 11.17 -23.36 10.61
N MET A 100 10.30 -22.64 9.91
CA MET A 100 9.96 -21.25 10.21
C MET A 100 8.45 -21.07 10.22
N ALA A 101 7.96 -20.21 11.11
CA ALA A 101 6.56 -19.79 11.14
C ALA A 101 6.47 -18.26 11.08
N LEU A 102 5.80 -17.76 10.03
CA LEU A 102 5.61 -16.33 9.79
C LEU A 102 4.13 -15.96 9.94
N ALA A 103 3.81 -15.09 10.89
CA ALA A 103 2.46 -14.52 10.99
C ALA A 103 2.29 -13.42 9.93
N LEU A 104 1.39 -13.65 8.98
CA LEU A 104 1.09 -12.72 7.88
C LEU A 104 0.07 -11.65 8.32
N ALA A 105 -0.97 -12.06 9.04
CA ALA A 105 -2.01 -11.16 9.50
C ALA A 105 -2.64 -11.63 10.82
N ALA A 106 -3.14 -10.68 11.62
CA ALA A 106 -3.88 -10.92 12.86
C ALA A 106 -5.37 -11.26 12.63
N HIS A 107 -5.72 -11.74 11.44
CA HIS A 107 -7.06 -12.17 11.07
C HIS A 107 -6.99 -13.22 9.96
N LYS A 108 -8.13 -13.84 9.67
CA LYS A 108 -8.28 -14.74 8.52
C LYS A 108 -8.09 -14.00 7.20
N LEU A 109 -7.27 -14.56 6.33
CA LEU A 109 -7.11 -14.11 4.93
C LEU A 109 -8.10 -14.86 4.04
N ASP A 110 -8.40 -14.33 2.87
CA ASP A 110 -9.18 -15.07 1.88
C ASP A 110 -8.32 -16.19 1.27
N HIS A 111 -7.16 -15.83 0.70
CA HIS A 111 -6.16 -16.76 0.23
C HIS A 111 -4.79 -16.08 0.06
N ILE A 112 -3.76 -16.88 -0.20
CA ILE A 112 -2.43 -16.41 -0.61
C ILE A 112 -2.16 -16.82 -2.06
N GLY A 113 -1.35 -16.04 -2.75
CA GLY A 113 -0.88 -16.31 -4.10
C GLY A 113 0.60 -16.67 -4.13
N ARG A 114 1.36 -15.91 -4.91
CA ARG A 114 2.79 -16.15 -5.10
C ARG A 114 3.58 -15.89 -3.81
N ILE A 115 4.56 -16.74 -3.56
CA ILE A 115 5.54 -16.60 -2.48
C ILE A 115 6.91 -16.43 -3.12
N TRP A 116 7.64 -15.42 -2.67
CA TRP A 116 9.02 -15.17 -3.06
C TRP A 116 9.95 -15.36 -1.88
N LEU A 117 11.10 -15.99 -2.15
CA LEU A 117 12.24 -16.06 -1.25
C LEU A 117 13.32 -15.15 -1.86
N ASN A 118 13.60 -14.04 -1.19
CA ASN A 118 14.28 -12.88 -1.78
C ASN A 118 13.54 -12.41 -3.03
N ASP A 119 14.10 -12.58 -4.22
CA ASP A 119 13.46 -12.15 -5.48
C ASP A 119 13.00 -13.32 -6.36
N ASP A 120 13.31 -14.55 -5.96
CA ASP A 120 12.94 -15.76 -6.68
C ASP A 120 11.63 -16.35 -6.16
N LEU A 121 10.79 -16.86 -7.05
CA LEU A 121 9.58 -17.59 -6.67
C LEU A 121 9.94 -18.87 -5.92
N ILE A 122 9.20 -19.21 -4.87
CA ILE A 122 9.47 -20.41 -4.05
C ILE A 122 9.56 -21.70 -4.87
N GLY A 123 8.83 -21.79 -6.00
CA GLY A 123 8.86 -22.93 -6.91
C GLY A 123 10.22 -23.17 -7.59
N THR A 124 11.11 -22.17 -7.68
CA THR A 124 12.45 -22.33 -8.28
C THR A 124 13.43 -23.07 -7.36
N PHE A 125 13.05 -23.28 -6.09
CA PHE A 125 13.85 -23.97 -5.07
C PHE A 125 13.59 -25.48 -5.04
N GLY A 126 12.59 -26.00 -5.75
CA GLY A 126 12.32 -27.43 -5.84
C GLY A 126 12.02 -28.06 -4.47
N ASP A 127 12.71 -29.16 -4.14
CA ASP A 127 12.60 -29.86 -2.85
C ASP A 127 13.27 -29.12 -1.69
N LYS A 128 13.96 -28.00 -1.96
CA LYS A 128 14.69 -27.23 -0.95
C LYS A 128 13.83 -26.22 -0.20
N ALA A 129 12.63 -25.90 -0.69
CA ALA A 129 11.70 -25.03 0.01
C ALA A 129 10.27 -25.57 -0.09
N GLY A 130 9.65 -25.82 1.05
CA GLY A 130 8.24 -26.18 1.18
C GLY A 130 7.48 -25.17 2.01
N TYR A 131 6.16 -25.07 1.80
CA TYR A 131 5.30 -24.19 2.58
C TYR A 131 3.94 -24.83 2.87
N GLU A 132 3.30 -24.40 3.95
CA GLU A 132 1.88 -24.66 4.22
C GLU A 132 1.25 -23.39 4.79
N PHE A 133 0.11 -23.01 4.23
CA PHE A 133 -0.64 -21.84 4.68
C PHE A 133 -1.70 -22.24 5.69
N HIS A 134 -1.66 -21.59 6.84
CA HIS A 134 -2.55 -21.83 7.96
C HIS A 134 -3.42 -20.60 8.18
N ASN A 135 -4.73 -20.79 8.16
CA ASN A 135 -5.69 -19.70 8.19
C ASN A 135 -6.64 -19.86 9.39
N SER A 136 -6.22 -19.38 10.56
CA SER A 136 -6.92 -19.51 11.84
C SER A 136 -7.23 -20.97 12.16
N ARG A 137 -6.17 -21.79 12.29
CA ARG A 137 -6.29 -23.16 12.77
C ARG A 137 -6.82 -23.19 14.19
N THR A 138 -7.53 -24.26 14.53
CA THR A 138 -8.00 -24.55 15.89
C THR A 138 -7.18 -25.65 16.58
N ASP A 139 -6.29 -26.30 15.83
CA ASP A 139 -5.44 -27.41 16.24
C ASP A 139 -3.97 -27.10 15.92
N CYS A 140 -3.06 -27.64 16.73
CA CYS A 140 -1.61 -27.52 16.54
C CYS A 140 -1.19 -28.11 15.19
N ASP A 141 -0.22 -27.49 14.50
CA ASP A 141 0.32 -28.02 13.26
C ASP A 141 1.04 -29.36 13.52
N PRO A 142 0.51 -30.49 13.00
CA PRO A 142 1.07 -31.82 13.27
C PRO A 142 2.48 -31.99 12.68
N TYR A 143 2.83 -31.26 11.62
CA TYR A 143 4.16 -31.32 11.02
C TYR A 143 5.18 -30.59 11.91
N MET A 144 4.83 -29.42 12.44
CA MET A 144 5.70 -28.69 13.37
C MET A 144 5.86 -29.48 14.67
N LEU A 145 4.77 -29.99 15.25
CA LEU A 145 4.81 -30.79 16.47
C LEU A 145 5.69 -32.05 16.35
N LYS A 146 5.75 -32.64 15.15
CA LYS A 146 6.55 -33.83 14.88
C LYS A 146 8.04 -33.53 14.68
N ASN A 147 8.36 -32.44 13.98
CA ASN A 147 9.71 -32.21 13.46
C ASN A 147 10.48 -31.08 14.18
N ALA A 148 9.78 -30.13 14.81
CA ALA A 148 10.36 -29.00 15.53
C ALA A 148 10.33 -29.28 17.06
N PRO A 149 11.48 -29.54 17.71
CA PRO A 149 11.55 -29.95 19.12
C PRO A 149 10.92 -28.99 20.11
N SER A 150 11.00 -27.68 19.84
CA SER A 150 10.50 -26.64 20.72
C SER A 150 9.03 -26.30 20.48
N TRP A 151 8.41 -26.84 19.42
CA TRP A 151 7.01 -26.61 19.10
C TRP A 151 6.09 -27.46 19.98
N LYS A 152 5.10 -26.83 20.60
CA LYS A 152 4.22 -27.45 21.59
C LYS A 152 2.76 -27.51 21.12
N GLU A 153 1.96 -28.37 21.75
CA GLU A 153 0.54 -28.54 21.42
C GLU A 153 -0.31 -27.27 21.62
N ASP A 154 0.15 -26.32 22.46
CA ASP A 154 -0.49 -25.03 22.69
C ASP A 154 -0.08 -23.95 21.66
N MET A 155 0.90 -24.22 20.79
CA MET A 155 1.32 -23.34 19.70
C MET A 155 0.44 -23.54 18.46
N ILE A 156 -0.78 -22.98 18.49
CA ILE A 156 -1.80 -23.18 17.46
C ILE A 156 -1.82 -22.06 16.40
N GLY A 157 -1.69 -20.81 16.86
CA GLY A 157 -1.93 -19.63 16.02
C GLY A 157 -3.41 -19.42 15.69
N ASP A 158 -4.30 -19.65 16.66
CA ASP A 158 -5.74 -19.41 16.52
C ASP A 158 -6.03 -17.93 16.21
N GLY A 159 -6.99 -17.68 15.32
CA GLY A 159 -7.33 -16.35 14.80
C GLY A 159 -6.31 -15.73 13.83
N LEU A 160 -5.10 -16.28 13.71
CA LEU A 160 -4.03 -15.74 12.87
C LEU A 160 -3.97 -16.41 11.50
N ALA A 161 -3.57 -15.65 10.49
CA ALA A 161 -3.11 -16.21 9.23
C ALA A 161 -1.59 -16.27 9.24
N TRP A 162 -1.03 -17.47 9.15
CA TRP A 162 0.41 -17.70 9.23
C TRP A 162 0.90 -18.73 8.22
N LEU A 163 2.16 -18.61 7.84
CA LEU A 163 2.82 -19.45 6.85
C LEU A 163 3.88 -20.30 7.56
N ARG A 164 3.74 -21.63 7.49
CA ARG A 164 4.84 -22.54 7.78
C ARG A 164 5.76 -22.58 6.56
N LEU A 165 7.05 -22.39 6.77
CA LEU A 165 8.09 -22.65 5.79
C LEU A 165 9.02 -23.76 6.29
N THR A 166 9.46 -24.59 5.37
CA THR A 166 10.50 -25.60 5.60
C THR A 166 11.57 -25.41 4.55
N LEU A 167 12.76 -25.00 4.97
CA LEU A 167 13.91 -24.78 4.09
C LEU A 167 14.93 -25.87 4.35
N LYS A 168 15.42 -26.53 3.31
CA LYS A 168 16.47 -27.54 3.40
C LYS A 168 17.78 -26.92 2.97
N TYR A 169 18.81 -26.98 3.83
CA TYR A 169 20.09 -26.31 3.58
C TYR A 169 20.67 -26.71 2.22
N ASP A 170 21.11 -25.68 1.48
CA ASP A 170 21.74 -25.79 0.19
C ASP A 170 22.51 -24.49 -0.09
N ALA A 171 23.84 -24.58 -0.18
CA ALA A 171 24.70 -23.41 -0.31
C ALA A 171 24.52 -22.67 -1.65
N GLU A 172 24.06 -23.35 -2.71
CA GLU A 172 23.80 -22.73 -4.01
C GLU A 172 22.47 -21.99 -4.02
N LYS A 173 21.44 -22.56 -3.39
CA LYS A 173 20.09 -21.96 -3.32
C LYS A 173 19.98 -20.90 -2.22
N PHE A 174 20.74 -21.01 -1.13
CA PHE A 174 20.70 -20.08 -0.01
C PHE A 174 22.08 -19.45 0.28
N PRO A 175 22.72 -18.78 -0.70
CA PRO A 175 24.07 -18.22 -0.54
C PRO A 175 24.14 -17.10 0.51
N TYR A 176 23.00 -16.48 0.82
CA TYR A 176 22.89 -15.40 1.80
C TYR A 176 22.23 -15.84 3.11
N GLY A 177 22.08 -17.15 3.34
CA GLY A 177 21.41 -17.71 4.50
C GLY A 177 19.88 -17.62 4.42
N VAL A 178 19.22 -17.36 5.55
CA VAL A 178 17.76 -17.33 5.65
C VAL A 178 17.19 -16.25 4.72
N PRO A 179 16.39 -16.61 3.69
CA PRO A 179 15.87 -15.67 2.73
C PRO A 179 14.78 -14.77 3.33
N ASN A 180 14.62 -13.58 2.77
CA ASN A 180 13.48 -12.73 3.05
C ASN A 180 12.22 -13.25 2.35
N VAL A 181 11.13 -13.46 3.08
CA VAL A 181 9.90 -14.03 2.53
C VAL A 181 8.95 -12.90 2.15
N LYS A 182 8.45 -12.90 0.92
CA LYS A 182 7.35 -12.02 0.48
C LYS A 182 6.18 -12.88 0.01
N VAL A 183 4.95 -12.50 0.35
CA VAL A 183 3.74 -13.25 -0.01
C VAL A 183 2.74 -12.30 -0.65
N GLU A 184 2.16 -12.71 -1.77
CA GLU A 184 0.99 -12.07 -2.36
C GLU A 184 -0.25 -12.51 -1.58
N VAL A 185 -0.97 -11.56 -1.01
CA VAL A 185 -2.04 -11.82 -0.05
C VAL A 185 -3.34 -11.16 -0.51
N TRP A 186 -4.42 -11.93 -0.44
CA TRP A 186 -5.79 -11.44 -0.48
C TRP A 186 -6.27 -11.34 0.96
N GLY A 187 -6.53 -10.10 1.38
CA GLY A 187 -6.84 -9.72 2.74
C GLY A 187 -8.14 -10.30 3.28
N LYS A 188 -8.70 -9.61 4.27
CA LYS A 188 -9.90 -10.02 4.97
C LYS A 188 -11.10 -10.16 4.02
N GLN A 189 -11.99 -11.12 4.30
CA GLN A 189 -13.32 -11.16 3.71
C GLN A 189 -14.22 -10.11 4.38
N ILE A 190 -14.95 -9.34 3.57
CA ILE A 190 -15.69 -8.15 3.99
C ILE A 190 -17.18 -8.38 3.79
N PHE A 191 -17.98 -7.93 4.76
CA PHE A 191 -19.43 -7.97 4.67
C PHE A 191 -19.95 -6.87 3.74
N ASP A 192 -20.71 -7.26 2.72
CA ASP A 192 -21.40 -6.33 1.83
C ASP A 192 -22.89 -6.19 2.23
N PRO A 193 -23.35 -5.02 2.70
CA PRO A 193 -24.73 -4.80 3.09
C PRO A 193 -25.72 -4.81 1.90
N ARG A 194 -25.26 -4.69 0.65
CA ARG A 194 -26.11 -4.80 -0.55
C ARG A 194 -26.55 -6.23 -0.80
N THR A 195 -25.65 -7.19 -0.55
CA THR A 195 -25.88 -8.61 -0.85
C THR A 195 -26.05 -9.48 0.39
N ASN A 196 -25.78 -8.95 1.58
CA ASN A 196 -25.75 -9.66 2.86
C ASN A 196 -24.80 -10.86 2.88
N LYS A 197 -23.67 -10.76 2.17
CA LYS A 197 -22.65 -11.81 2.11
C LYS A 197 -21.30 -11.27 2.58
N THR A 198 -20.52 -12.15 3.21
CA THR A 198 -19.13 -11.88 3.55
C THR A 198 -18.25 -12.62 2.56
N ILE A 199 -17.61 -11.86 1.66
CA ILE A 199 -16.71 -12.38 0.62
C ILE A 199 -15.48 -11.47 0.51
N TRP A 200 -14.42 -11.94 -0.13
CA TRP A 200 -13.31 -11.05 -0.43
C TRP A 200 -13.76 -9.91 -1.35
N SER A 201 -13.40 -8.68 -0.96
CA SER A 201 -13.64 -7.46 -1.72
C SER A 201 -12.53 -6.46 -1.40
N ASN A 202 -12.20 -5.63 -2.38
CA ASN A 202 -11.33 -4.47 -2.22
C ASN A 202 -12.09 -3.15 -2.47
N ASN A 203 -13.43 -3.19 -2.49
CA ASN A 203 -14.27 -2.00 -2.60
C ASN A 203 -14.00 -1.07 -1.41
N GLY A 204 -13.62 0.18 -1.71
CA GLY A 204 -13.13 1.10 -0.70
C GLY A 204 -14.16 1.46 0.39
N SER A 205 -15.44 1.64 0.02
CA SER A 205 -16.53 1.90 0.97
C SER A 205 -16.73 0.73 1.95
N LEU A 206 -16.70 -0.51 1.44
CA LEU A 206 -16.88 -1.71 2.25
C LEU A 206 -15.71 -1.94 3.21
N VAL A 207 -14.48 -1.63 2.79
CA VAL A 207 -13.30 -1.67 3.69
C VAL A 207 -13.45 -0.68 4.84
N VAL A 208 -13.94 0.53 4.57
CA VAL A 208 -14.21 1.52 5.62
C VAL A 208 -15.33 1.05 6.55
N LEU A 209 -16.40 0.44 6.02
CA LEU A 209 -17.47 -0.15 6.82
C LEU A 209 -16.95 -1.26 7.75
N ASP A 210 -16.10 -2.15 7.24
CA ASP A 210 -15.46 -3.17 8.07
C ASP A 210 -14.61 -2.55 9.18
N PHE A 211 -13.97 -1.41 8.91
CA PHE A 211 -13.20 -0.69 9.91
C PHE A 211 -14.07 -0.21 11.08
N TYR A 212 -15.22 0.40 10.79
CA TYR A 212 -16.19 0.83 11.80
C TYR A 212 -16.71 -0.35 12.64
N ARG A 213 -17.05 -1.46 12.00
CA ARG A 213 -17.64 -2.63 12.67
C ARG A 213 -16.63 -3.42 13.49
N SER A 214 -15.47 -3.73 12.89
CA SER A 214 -14.51 -4.67 13.46
C SER A 214 -13.52 -4.02 14.43
N TYR A 215 -13.08 -2.79 14.18
CA TYR A 215 -12.02 -2.14 14.98
C TYR A 215 -12.53 -1.05 15.89
N LEU A 216 -13.50 -0.25 15.43
CA LEU A 216 -14.16 0.73 16.30
C LEU A 216 -15.28 0.12 17.14
N GLY A 217 -15.73 -1.09 16.80
CA GLY A 217 -16.78 -1.80 17.54
C GLY A 217 -18.13 -1.08 17.52
N VAL A 218 -18.40 -0.30 16.47
CA VAL A 218 -19.66 0.44 16.34
C VAL A 218 -20.80 -0.57 16.15
N PRO A 219 -21.85 -0.53 16.98
CA PRO A 219 -23.01 -1.40 16.81
C PRO A 219 -23.69 -1.16 15.46
N ASP A 220 -24.19 -2.23 14.83
CA ASP A 220 -24.89 -2.15 13.55
C ASP A 220 -26.09 -1.16 13.58
N ALA A 221 -26.70 -0.92 14.74
CA ALA A 221 -27.79 0.05 14.92
C ALA A 221 -27.35 1.51 14.71
N ASP A 222 -26.08 1.80 14.99
CA ASP A 222 -25.46 3.13 14.94
C ASP A 222 -24.73 3.34 13.60
N ILE A 223 -24.96 2.48 12.61
CA ILE A 223 -24.38 2.59 11.27
C ILE A 223 -25.50 2.91 10.27
N ASP A 224 -25.25 3.89 9.41
CA ASP A 224 -26.11 4.17 8.27
C ASP A 224 -25.69 3.30 7.07
N PHE A 225 -26.20 2.07 7.05
CA PHE A 225 -25.92 1.12 5.96
C PHE A 225 -26.36 1.61 4.58
N GLU A 226 -27.37 2.50 4.47
CA GLU A 226 -27.80 3.02 3.17
C GLU A 226 -26.72 3.92 2.56
N SER A 227 -26.08 4.78 3.36
CA SER A 227 -24.94 5.59 2.91
C SER A 227 -23.80 4.72 2.38
N PHE A 228 -23.46 3.62 3.08
CA PHE A 228 -22.40 2.70 2.66
C PHE A 228 -22.76 1.90 1.41
N LYS A 229 -24.04 1.54 1.20
CA LYS A 229 -24.51 0.88 -0.03
C LYS A 229 -24.33 1.79 -1.24
N VAL A 230 -24.81 3.03 -1.15
CA VAL A 230 -24.67 4.03 -2.22
C VAL A 230 -23.19 4.28 -2.50
N ALA A 231 -22.37 4.47 -1.47
CA ALA A 231 -20.93 4.63 -1.62
C ALA A 231 -20.24 3.40 -2.24
N ALA A 232 -20.70 2.18 -1.92
CA ALA A 232 -20.17 0.96 -2.51
C ALA A 232 -20.51 0.85 -4.01
N ASP A 233 -21.72 1.23 -4.43
CA ASP A 233 -22.09 1.29 -5.84
C ASP A 233 -21.25 2.31 -6.61
N LEU A 234 -20.97 3.47 -6.02
CA LEU A 234 -20.08 4.49 -6.60
C LEU A 234 -18.63 4.00 -6.70
N CYS A 235 -18.14 3.24 -5.72
CA CYS A 235 -16.79 2.65 -5.76
C CYS A 235 -16.65 1.59 -6.86
N ASP A 236 -17.72 0.83 -7.15
CA ASP A 236 -17.75 -0.24 -8.16
C ASP A 236 -17.97 0.26 -9.60
N GLU A 237 -18.31 1.55 -9.78
CA GLU A 237 -18.49 2.16 -11.09
C GLU A 237 -17.25 1.94 -11.96
N GLN A 238 -17.45 1.46 -13.18
CA GLN A 238 -16.35 1.14 -14.08
C GLN A 238 -15.84 2.42 -14.74
N VAL A 239 -14.55 2.71 -14.57
CA VAL A 239 -13.89 3.81 -15.26
C VAL A 239 -12.84 3.26 -16.22
N VAL A 240 -12.84 3.80 -17.44
CA VAL A 240 -11.92 3.40 -18.49
C VAL A 240 -10.62 4.17 -18.33
N SER A 241 -9.51 3.45 -18.16
CA SER A 241 -8.18 4.03 -18.13
C SER A 241 -7.78 4.57 -19.51
N PRO A 242 -6.76 5.43 -19.60
CA PRO A 242 -6.22 5.91 -20.88
C PRO A 242 -5.72 4.78 -21.79
N GLU A 243 -5.43 3.61 -21.21
CA GLU A 243 -5.01 2.40 -21.91
C GLU A 243 -6.19 1.53 -22.40
N GLY A 244 -7.43 1.97 -22.17
CA GLY A 244 -8.66 1.27 -22.57
C GLY A 244 -9.07 0.13 -21.63
N VAL A 245 -8.43 0.01 -20.47
CA VAL A 245 -8.75 -1.01 -19.45
C VAL A 245 -9.79 -0.44 -18.50
N ALA A 246 -10.90 -1.16 -18.31
CA ALA A 246 -11.89 -0.80 -17.29
C ALA A 246 -11.43 -1.27 -15.92
N GLU A 247 -11.43 -0.39 -14.93
CA GLU A 247 -11.20 -0.69 -13.52
C GLU A 247 -12.29 -0.07 -12.64
N PRO A 248 -12.60 -0.66 -11.46
CA PRO A 248 -13.48 -0.02 -10.48
C PRO A 248 -12.96 1.36 -10.06
N ARG A 249 -13.87 2.31 -9.86
CA ARG A 249 -13.55 3.73 -9.59
C ARG A 249 -12.66 3.91 -8.37
N TYR A 250 -12.98 3.23 -7.25
CA TYR A 250 -12.23 3.35 -5.99
C TYR A 250 -12.03 2.00 -5.29
N THR A 251 -10.77 1.61 -5.15
CA THR A 251 -10.37 0.42 -4.40
C THR A 251 -9.39 0.75 -3.27
N ILE A 252 -9.42 -0.03 -2.18
CA ILE A 252 -8.47 0.06 -1.08
C ILE A 252 -7.72 -1.27 -0.98
N ASN A 253 -6.40 -1.19 -1.10
CA ASN A 253 -5.49 -2.33 -1.13
C ASN A 253 -4.26 -2.03 -0.27
N GLY A 254 -4.02 -2.81 0.77
CA GLY A 254 -2.83 -2.63 1.59
C GLY A 254 -2.94 -3.22 2.98
N ALA A 255 -2.02 -2.79 3.85
CA ALA A 255 -1.97 -3.23 5.23
C ALA A 255 -1.77 -2.04 6.18
N TYR A 256 -2.30 -2.17 7.38
CA TYR A 256 -2.13 -1.23 8.48
C TYR A 256 -1.90 -1.97 9.79
N GLU A 257 -1.26 -1.30 10.73
CA GLU A 257 -0.95 -1.87 12.05
C GLU A 257 -1.92 -1.30 13.10
N LEU A 258 -2.34 -2.13 14.07
CA LEU A 258 -3.24 -1.69 15.14
C LEU A 258 -2.57 -0.77 16.17
N SER A 259 -1.26 -0.57 16.08
CA SER A 259 -0.55 0.49 16.82
C SER A 259 -0.72 1.88 16.21
N GLU A 260 -1.16 1.98 14.96
CA GLU A 260 -1.45 3.26 14.31
C GLU A 260 -2.75 3.87 14.90
N SER A 261 -2.84 5.21 14.93
CA SER A 261 -4.05 5.87 15.43
C SER A 261 -5.26 5.55 14.53
N PRO A 262 -6.40 5.08 15.09
CA PRO A 262 -7.59 4.75 14.29
C PRO A 262 -8.10 5.91 13.42
N ALA A 263 -8.02 7.14 13.95
CA ALA A 263 -8.39 8.34 13.19
C ALA A 263 -7.49 8.54 11.97
N SER A 264 -6.17 8.36 12.13
CA SER A 264 -5.23 8.51 11.01
C SER A 264 -5.43 7.42 9.96
N ILE A 265 -5.75 6.17 10.36
CA ILE A 265 -6.06 5.10 9.40
C ILE A 265 -7.31 5.45 8.60
N LEU A 266 -8.39 5.88 9.28
CA LEU A 266 -9.61 6.30 8.61
C LEU A 266 -9.39 7.49 7.67
N ASP A 267 -8.65 8.51 8.09
CA ASP A 267 -8.34 9.67 7.23
C ASP A 267 -7.59 9.22 5.96
N HIS A 268 -6.63 8.30 6.10
CA HIS A 268 -5.92 7.70 4.95
C HIS A 268 -6.86 6.89 4.05
N MET A 269 -7.78 6.09 4.62
CA MET A 269 -8.76 5.32 3.86
C MET A 269 -9.73 6.23 3.10
N HIS A 270 -10.33 7.21 3.77
CA HIS A 270 -11.23 8.20 3.19
C HIS A 270 -10.58 9.00 2.05
N LYS A 271 -9.31 9.38 2.22
CA LYS A 271 -8.52 10.04 1.19
C LYS A 271 -8.33 9.17 -0.06
N CYS A 272 -8.21 7.84 0.09
CA CYS A 272 -8.03 6.90 -1.03
C CYS A 272 -9.33 6.63 -1.82
N ILE A 273 -10.48 7.08 -1.33
CA ILE A 273 -11.80 6.88 -1.95
C ILE A 273 -12.52 8.20 -2.22
N ALA A 274 -11.88 9.35 -1.96
CA ALA A 274 -12.51 10.67 -2.00
C ALA A 274 -13.85 10.70 -1.26
N ALA A 275 -13.83 10.33 0.02
CA ALA A 275 -15.01 10.37 0.88
C ALA A 275 -14.76 11.17 2.14
N GLU A 276 -15.84 11.61 2.78
CA GLU A 276 -15.84 12.26 4.09
C GLU A 276 -16.72 11.44 5.06
N PRO A 277 -16.27 11.25 6.31
CA PRO A 277 -17.10 10.63 7.33
C PRO A 277 -18.25 11.57 7.71
N THR A 278 -19.44 11.00 7.92
CA THR A 278 -20.61 11.74 8.38
C THR A 278 -21.15 11.14 9.66
N TYR A 279 -21.72 11.98 10.51
CA TYR A 279 -22.41 11.53 11.73
C TYR A 279 -23.73 12.27 11.88
N VAL A 280 -24.82 11.60 11.57
CA VAL A 280 -26.16 12.20 11.51
C VAL A 280 -27.13 11.33 12.30
N ALA A 281 -27.95 11.97 13.15
CA ALA A 281 -28.99 11.30 13.95
C ALA A 281 -28.47 10.10 14.79
N GLY A 282 -27.24 10.18 15.29
CA GLY A 282 -26.63 9.11 16.08
C GLY A 282 -26.02 7.97 15.25
N LYS A 283 -25.98 8.11 13.92
CA LYS A 283 -25.44 7.10 13.02
C LYS A 283 -24.19 7.56 12.30
N HIS A 284 -23.22 6.66 12.18
CA HIS A 284 -22.03 6.81 11.35
C HIS A 284 -22.35 6.46 9.90
N GLY A 285 -22.08 7.39 9.00
CA GLY A 285 -22.24 7.21 7.57
C GLY A 285 -21.03 7.70 6.79
N ILE A 286 -21.08 7.54 5.48
CA ILE A 286 -20.04 7.98 4.57
C ILE A 286 -20.64 8.81 3.43
N LEU A 287 -19.98 9.91 3.08
CA LEU A 287 -20.35 10.73 1.94
C LEU A 287 -19.23 10.70 0.91
N MET A 288 -19.52 10.16 -0.27
CA MET A 288 -18.60 10.23 -1.40
C MET A 288 -18.60 11.63 -2.00
N GLN A 289 -17.43 12.10 -2.43
CA GLN A 289 -17.29 13.34 -3.17
C GLN A 289 -17.69 13.13 -4.63
N VAL A 290 -19.00 13.01 -4.84
CA VAL A 290 -19.66 12.97 -6.15
C VAL A 290 -20.71 14.06 -6.20
N TYR A 291 -21.11 14.44 -7.42
CA TYR A 291 -22.19 15.41 -7.59
C TYR A 291 -23.53 14.81 -7.12
N ASN A 292 -24.08 15.37 -6.04
CA ASN A 292 -25.34 14.92 -5.43
C ASN A 292 -26.56 15.78 -5.83
N GLY A 293 -26.45 16.59 -6.89
CA GLY A 293 -27.50 17.51 -7.32
C GLY A 293 -28.58 16.88 -8.22
N PRO A 294 -29.62 17.65 -8.60
CA PRO A 294 -29.80 19.07 -8.30
C PRO A 294 -30.34 19.31 -6.89
N ALA A 295 -29.94 20.43 -6.28
CA ALA A 295 -30.38 20.79 -4.94
C ALA A 295 -31.91 20.98 -4.84
N VAL A 296 -32.53 20.32 -3.85
CA VAL A 296 -33.98 20.39 -3.61
C VAL A 296 -34.33 21.49 -2.60
N LEU A 297 -33.47 21.68 -1.61
CA LEU A 297 -33.64 22.69 -0.57
C LEU A 297 -33.02 24.02 -0.98
N ARG A 298 -33.63 25.13 -0.56
CA ARG A 298 -33.22 26.48 -0.93
C ARG A 298 -33.15 27.37 0.30
N ILE A 299 -32.00 28.02 0.46
CA ILE A 299 -31.76 29.04 1.47
C ILE A 299 -32.16 30.39 0.89
N GLU A 300 -33.12 31.04 1.54
CA GLU A 300 -33.66 32.34 1.17
C GLU A 300 -33.29 33.43 2.19
N PRO A 301 -33.29 34.72 1.81
CA PRO A 301 -32.85 35.80 2.69
C PRO A 301 -33.64 35.93 4.00
N ASN A 302 -34.91 35.52 4.00
CA ASN A 302 -35.79 35.60 5.19
C ASN A 302 -35.42 34.59 6.29
N GLN A 303 -34.62 33.58 5.98
CA GLN A 303 -34.18 32.57 6.96
C GLN A 303 -32.91 32.99 7.69
N ILE A 304 -32.21 34.02 7.23
CA ILE A 304 -30.92 34.49 7.77
C ILE A 304 -31.17 35.52 8.86
N ILE A 305 -30.52 35.36 10.02
CA ILE A 305 -30.73 36.20 11.21
C ILE A 305 -29.50 37.01 11.62
N ASP A 306 -28.34 36.79 11.00
CA ASP A 306 -27.10 37.51 11.26
C ASP A 306 -26.34 37.80 9.95
N THR A 307 -25.19 38.46 10.09
CA THR A 307 -24.27 38.82 9.00
C THR A 307 -23.76 37.57 8.28
N VAL A 308 -23.83 37.61 6.95
CA VAL A 308 -23.27 36.57 6.08
C VAL A 308 -21.78 36.86 5.86
N ASN A 309 -20.92 35.93 6.27
CA ASN A 309 -19.48 36.02 6.04
C ASN A 309 -19.12 35.21 4.80
N ILE A 310 -18.58 35.89 3.78
CA ILE A 310 -18.21 35.27 2.51
C ILE A 310 -16.70 35.30 2.38
N THR A 311 -16.15 34.11 2.14
CA THR A 311 -14.77 33.92 1.74
C THR A 311 -14.79 33.56 0.26
N PRO A 312 -14.51 34.52 -0.66
CA PRO A 312 -14.70 34.30 -2.09
C PRO A 312 -13.62 33.40 -2.70
N GLU A 313 -12.39 33.45 -2.17
CA GLU A 313 -11.21 32.80 -2.72
C GLU A 313 -10.28 32.34 -1.59
N LEU A 314 -9.45 31.34 -1.88
CA LEU A 314 -8.37 30.93 -0.98
C LEU A 314 -7.20 31.90 -1.09
N ALA A 315 -6.42 32.01 -0.01
CA ALA A 315 -5.16 32.73 -0.07
C ALA A 315 -4.24 32.09 -1.13
N LEU A 316 -3.50 32.91 -1.90
CA LEU A 316 -2.64 32.43 -3.00
C LEU A 316 -1.75 31.25 -2.58
N ARG A 317 -1.11 31.32 -1.41
CA ARG A 317 -0.25 30.26 -0.87
C ARG A 317 -0.93 28.88 -0.72
N ASP A 318 -2.26 28.88 -0.55
CA ASP A 318 -3.09 27.71 -0.30
C ASP A 318 -3.83 27.27 -1.60
N ALA A 319 -3.73 28.08 -2.66
CA ALA A 319 -4.36 27.85 -3.95
C ALA A 319 -3.49 26.92 -4.82
N THR A 320 -3.38 25.65 -4.40
CA THR A 320 -2.61 24.61 -5.09
C THR A 320 -3.01 24.51 -6.57
N ASN A 321 -2.01 24.44 -7.46
CA ASN A 321 -2.20 24.25 -8.90
C ASN A 321 -1.46 23.03 -9.47
N ALA A 322 -0.60 22.40 -8.65
CA ALA A 322 0.10 21.16 -8.98
C ALA A 322 0.06 20.17 -7.81
N ILE A 323 -0.32 18.92 -8.08
CA ILE A 323 -0.26 17.83 -7.10
C ILE A 323 0.76 16.79 -7.54
N TYR A 324 1.69 16.53 -6.64
CA TYR A 324 2.63 15.43 -6.69
C TYR A 324 2.21 14.39 -5.66
N GLY A 325 2.68 13.16 -5.82
CA GLY A 325 2.41 12.18 -4.80
C GLY A 325 2.87 10.78 -5.12
N THR A 326 2.65 9.91 -4.15
CA THR A 326 3.07 8.51 -4.18
C THR A 326 1.88 7.57 -4.03
N PHE A 327 1.99 6.39 -4.63
CA PHE A 327 1.05 5.28 -4.52
C PHE A 327 1.82 3.95 -4.53
N VAL A 328 1.13 2.83 -4.37
CA VAL A 328 1.74 1.49 -4.31
C VAL A 328 1.50 0.71 -5.60
N ASP A 329 2.46 0.66 -6.53
CA ASP A 329 2.23 0.05 -7.85
C ASP A 329 2.14 -1.49 -7.77
N ALA A 330 0.95 -2.04 -8.06
CA ALA A 330 0.70 -3.48 -8.07
C ALA A 330 1.48 -4.24 -9.16
N GLU A 331 1.81 -3.60 -10.29
CA GLU A 331 2.57 -4.24 -11.37
C GLU A 331 4.07 -4.33 -11.04
N GLN A 332 4.57 -3.40 -10.23
CA GLN A 332 5.94 -3.42 -9.72
C GLN A 332 6.02 -4.09 -8.34
N LEU A 333 5.30 -5.20 -8.16
CA LEU A 333 5.29 -5.98 -6.92
C LEU A 333 4.92 -5.16 -5.67
N TYR A 334 4.01 -4.19 -5.79
CA TYR A 334 3.55 -3.30 -4.71
C TYR A 334 4.66 -2.42 -4.13
N ILE A 335 5.52 -1.83 -4.96
CA ILE A 335 6.54 -0.86 -4.53
C ILE A 335 5.91 0.54 -4.49
N LYS A 336 6.32 1.36 -3.51
CA LYS A 336 5.90 2.76 -3.44
C LYS A 336 6.62 3.56 -4.54
N THR A 337 5.85 4.21 -5.40
CA THR A 337 6.36 4.98 -6.54
C THR A 337 5.53 6.25 -6.72
N ASP A 338 6.09 7.23 -7.45
CA ASP A 338 5.39 8.46 -7.78
C ASP A 338 4.39 8.23 -8.92
N PHE A 339 3.21 8.82 -8.84
CA PHE A 339 2.28 8.87 -9.98
C PHE A 339 2.55 10.10 -10.85
N GLU A 340 2.02 10.09 -12.07
CA GLU A 340 2.15 11.24 -12.99
C GLU A 340 1.50 12.50 -12.40
N PRO A 341 2.25 13.60 -12.19
CA PRO A 341 1.75 14.75 -11.48
C PRO A 341 0.55 15.38 -12.20
N VAL A 342 -0.43 15.80 -11.40
CA VAL A 342 -1.62 16.49 -11.89
C VAL A 342 -1.37 17.99 -11.83
N ILE A 343 -1.20 18.60 -12.99
CA ILE A 343 -0.85 20.01 -13.15
C ILE A 343 -1.86 20.67 -14.09
N ILE A 344 -2.38 21.83 -13.68
CA ILE A 344 -3.27 22.66 -14.50
C ILE A 344 -2.49 23.93 -14.90
N GLU A 345 -1.98 23.95 -16.13
CA GLU A 345 -1.13 25.03 -16.64
C GLU A 345 -1.84 26.39 -16.63
N GLU A 346 -3.15 26.40 -16.94
CA GLU A 346 -4.00 27.60 -16.94
C GLU A 346 -3.97 28.31 -15.57
N TRP A 347 -3.98 27.56 -14.47
CA TRP A 347 -3.94 28.13 -13.13
C TRP A 347 -2.54 28.60 -12.73
N ILE A 348 -1.48 28.00 -13.29
CA ILE A 348 -0.11 28.48 -13.09
C ILE A 348 0.07 29.83 -13.78
N ASP A 349 -0.49 30.00 -14.98
CA ASP A 349 -0.44 31.26 -15.72
C ASP A 349 -1.24 32.37 -15.01
N GLU A 350 -2.42 32.03 -14.45
CA GLU A 350 -3.22 32.96 -13.65
C GLU A 350 -2.54 33.39 -12.34
N ASP A 351 -1.92 32.44 -11.63
CA ASP A 351 -1.28 32.69 -10.33
C ASP A 351 0.15 33.25 -10.47
N GLY A 352 0.78 33.07 -11.63
CA GLY A 352 2.17 33.43 -11.93
C GLY A 352 3.23 32.59 -11.23
N LEU A 353 2.86 31.55 -10.47
CA LEU A 353 3.73 30.69 -9.69
C LEU A 353 3.17 29.26 -9.59
N GLU A 354 4.05 28.27 -9.57
CA GLU A 354 3.66 26.88 -9.31
C GLU A 354 3.58 26.61 -7.80
N ILE A 355 2.40 26.24 -7.33
CA ILE A 355 2.08 25.95 -5.94
C ILE A 355 1.82 24.46 -5.81
N LYS A 356 2.85 23.77 -5.33
CA LYS A 356 2.93 22.31 -5.29
C LYS A 356 2.43 21.77 -3.95
N GLU A 357 1.63 20.71 -3.99
CA GLU A 357 1.24 19.93 -2.82
C GLU A 357 1.57 18.45 -3.02
N ASN A 358 1.96 17.77 -1.94
CA ASN A 358 2.34 16.37 -1.99
C ASN A 358 1.29 15.48 -1.31
N MET A 359 0.83 14.45 -2.01
CA MET A 359 -0.16 13.49 -1.56
C MET A 359 0.41 12.09 -1.44
N ASP A 360 0.17 11.45 -0.29
CA ASP A 360 0.50 10.05 -0.08
C ASP A 360 -0.79 9.21 -0.11
N TYR A 361 -0.86 8.27 -1.08
CA TYR A 361 -1.97 7.33 -1.26
C TYR A 361 -1.51 5.89 -0.98
N ARG A 362 -1.23 5.60 0.29
CA ARG A 362 -0.68 4.31 0.73
C ARG A 362 -1.54 3.07 0.43
N PHE A 363 -2.84 3.24 0.21
CA PHE A 363 -3.77 2.14 -0.05
C PHE A 363 -4.24 2.06 -1.51
N VAL A 364 -3.70 2.93 -2.38
CA VAL A 364 -4.07 2.96 -3.80
C VAL A 364 -3.02 2.21 -4.60
N THR A 365 -3.49 1.32 -5.48
CA THR A 365 -2.62 0.47 -6.30
C THR A 365 -2.59 0.80 -7.78
N SER A 366 -3.60 1.52 -8.27
CA SER A 366 -3.66 1.97 -9.65
C SER A 366 -3.15 3.42 -9.76
N PRO A 367 -2.25 3.72 -10.70
CA PRO A 367 -1.81 5.10 -10.95
C PRO A 367 -2.96 6.00 -11.40
N TYR A 368 -3.95 5.46 -12.12
CA TYR A 368 -5.08 6.23 -12.63
C TYR A 368 -6.07 6.60 -11.53
N GLN A 369 -6.30 5.70 -10.56
CA GLN A 369 -7.05 6.03 -9.35
C GLN A 369 -6.37 7.16 -8.57
N ALA A 370 -5.04 7.12 -8.40
CA ALA A 370 -4.29 8.18 -7.70
C ALA A 370 -4.38 9.54 -8.42
N ALA A 371 -4.29 9.55 -9.75
CA ALA A 371 -4.45 10.74 -10.56
C ALA A 371 -5.87 11.32 -10.45
N ARG A 372 -6.92 10.48 -10.51
CA ARG A 372 -8.33 10.91 -10.36
C ARG A 372 -8.59 11.54 -9.00
N LEU A 373 -8.13 10.90 -7.93
CA LEU A 373 -8.26 11.43 -6.56
C LEU A 373 -7.56 12.78 -6.40
N SER A 374 -6.37 12.91 -6.96
CA SER A 374 -5.60 14.16 -6.95
C SER A 374 -6.33 15.25 -7.72
N TYR A 375 -6.86 14.93 -8.90
CA TYR A 375 -7.60 15.87 -9.72
C TYR A 375 -8.86 16.42 -9.02
N LEU A 376 -9.65 15.52 -8.43
CA LEU A 376 -10.83 15.89 -7.66
C LEU A 376 -10.48 16.76 -6.46
N TYR A 377 -9.43 16.39 -5.71
CA TYR A 377 -8.94 17.19 -4.60
C TYR A 377 -8.52 18.60 -5.04
N LEU A 378 -7.78 18.70 -6.15
CA LEU A 378 -7.30 19.96 -6.72
C LEU A 378 -8.47 20.88 -7.08
N ARG A 379 -9.46 20.37 -7.81
CA ARG A 379 -10.66 21.13 -8.21
C ARG A 379 -11.48 21.58 -7.01
N LYS A 380 -11.73 20.68 -6.06
CA LYS A 380 -12.49 21.01 -4.85
C LYS A 380 -11.79 22.08 -4.01
N LYS A 381 -10.47 21.98 -3.86
CA LYS A 381 -9.67 22.98 -3.15
C LYS A 381 -9.72 24.33 -3.84
N ARG A 382 -9.59 24.39 -5.17
CA ARG A 382 -9.63 25.64 -5.94
C ARG A 382 -11.02 26.29 -5.96
N ALA A 383 -12.07 25.48 -6.03
CA ALA A 383 -13.45 25.96 -6.00
C ALA A 383 -13.84 26.58 -4.65
N GLY A 384 -13.04 26.42 -3.59
CA GLY A 384 -13.36 26.60 -2.16
C GLY A 384 -13.79 28.00 -1.68
N ARG A 385 -14.70 28.64 -2.39
CA ARG A 385 -15.58 29.69 -1.89
C ARG A 385 -16.40 29.12 -0.75
N ARG A 386 -16.35 29.80 0.41
CA ARG A 386 -17.07 29.41 1.61
C ARG A 386 -17.98 30.52 2.09
N ILE A 387 -19.19 30.17 2.48
CA ILE A 387 -20.18 31.10 3.00
C ILE A 387 -20.61 30.62 4.37
N GLN A 388 -20.32 31.41 5.40
CA GLN A 388 -20.81 31.17 6.75
C GLN A 388 -22.01 32.07 7.01
N LEU A 389 -23.12 31.47 7.41
CA LEU A 389 -24.36 32.17 7.70
C LEU A 389 -25.04 31.58 8.94
N ARG A 390 -25.67 32.46 9.72
CA ARG A 390 -26.53 32.08 10.85
C ARG A 390 -27.98 32.19 10.43
N MET A 391 -28.71 31.11 10.57
CA MET A 391 -30.12 30.99 10.22
C MET A 391 -31.01 30.90 11.46
N ASN A 392 -32.30 31.19 11.27
CA ASN A 392 -33.35 30.87 12.23
C ASN A 392 -33.51 29.34 12.40
N MET A 393 -34.56 28.90 13.09
CA MET A 393 -34.83 27.46 13.29
C MET A 393 -35.16 26.69 12.00
N ASP A 394 -35.45 27.36 10.88
CA ASP A 394 -35.60 26.68 9.58
C ASP A 394 -34.27 26.07 9.12
N GLY A 395 -33.15 26.61 9.62
CA GLY A 395 -31.81 26.02 9.48
C GLY A 395 -31.70 24.58 10.00
N TYR A 396 -32.63 24.14 10.84
CA TYR A 396 -32.68 22.77 11.34
C TYR A 396 -33.07 21.75 10.26
N ALA A 397 -33.62 22.17 9.12
CA ALA A 397 -33.98 21.24 8.04
C ALA A 397 -32.74 20.68 7.31
N TYR A 398 -31.67 21.47 7.21
CA TYR A 398 -30.47 21.12 6.44
C TYR A 398 -29.56 20.14 7.18
N ARG A 399 -28.91 19.24 6.46
CA ARG A 399 -27.93 18.29 7.00
C ARG A 399 -26.55 18.47 6.37
N PRO A 400 -25.45 18.24 7.12
CA PRO A 400 -24.12 18.14 6.53
C PRO A 400 -24.09 17.15 5.37
N GLY A 401 -23.45 17.54 4.28
CA GLY A 401 -23.35 16.76 3.05
C GLY A 401 -24.42 17.03 2.01
N GLU A 402 -25.55 17.65 2.37
CA GLU A 402 -26.60 18.00 1.42
C GLU A 402 -26.20 19.20 0.55
N VAL A 403 -26.64 19.17 -0.71
CA VAL A 403 -26.51 20.29 -1.66
C VAL A 403 -27.77 21.16 -1.57
N VAL A 404 -27.57 22.47 -1.44
CA VAL A 404 -28.61 23.48 -1.27
C VAL A 404 -28.43 24.61 -2.28
N LEU A 405 -29.54 25.20 -2.73
CA LEU A 405 -29.52 26.42 -3.53
C LEU A 405 -29.45 27.63 -2.61
N LEU A 406 -28.41 28.44 -2.75
CA LEU A 406 -28.31 29.72 -2.05
C LEU A 406 -28.85 30.84 -2.95
N ASN A 407 -29.84 31.57 -2.43
CA ASN A 407 -30.40 32.73 -3.10
C ASN A 407 -30.24 33.98 -2.22
N LEU A 408 -29.28 34.84 -2.57
CA LEU A 408 -29.05 36.13 -1.93
C LEU A 408 -28.93 37.23 -2.99
N PRO A 409 -30.08 37.68 -3.56
CA PRO A 409 -30.07 38.63 -4.67
C PRO A 409 -29.38 39.97 -4.37
N HIS A 410 -29.38 40.39 -3.10
CA HIS A 410 -28.79 41.65 -2.64
C HIS A 410 -27.25 41.69 -2.72
N ILE A 411 -26.60 40.53 -2.76
CA ILE A 411 -25.14 40.37 -2.96
C ILE A 411 -24.80 39.72 -4.30
N GLY A 412 -25.78 39.57 -5.20
CA GLY A 412 -25.57 39.01 -6.55
C GLY A 412 -25.48 37.49 -6.62
N ILE A 413 -25.72 36.76 -5.52
CA ILE A 413 -25.79 35.30 -5.53
C ILE A 413 -27.22 34.88 -5.85
N GLN A 414 -27.44 34.19 -6.96
CA GLN A 414 -28.78 33.74 -7.37
C GLN A 414 -28.71 32.29 -7.85
N ASN A 415 -29.42 31.41 -7.14
CA ASN A 415 -29.54 29.98 -7.47
C ASN A 415 -28.19 29.27 -7.69
N LEU A 416 -27.19 29.61 -6.87
CA LEU A 416 -25.92 28.88 -6.88
C LEU A 416 -26.01 27.69 -5.93
N GLU A 417 -25.46 26.56 -6.36
CA GLU A 417 -25.40 25.34 -5.56
C GLU A 417 -24.22 25.40 -4.58
N PHE A 418 -24.51 25.07 -3.33
CA PHE A 418 -23.54 24.95 -2.26
C PHE A 418 -23.79 23.66 -1.49
N ARG A 419 -22.74 23.03 -0.99
CA ARG A 419 -22.82 21.91 -0.08
C ARG A 419 -22.70 22.37 1.37
N VAL A 420 -23.49 21.79 2.26
CA VAL A 420 -23.37 22.03 3.70
C VAL A 420 -22.16 21.28 4.25
N ALA A 421 -21.09 22.00 4.58
CA ALA A 421 -19.87 21.42 5.13
C ALA A 421 -19.91 21.29 6.66
N GLU A 422 -20.35 22.33 7.36
CA GLU A 422 -20.55 22.30 8.81
C GLU A 422 -21.96 22.77 9.19
N TRP A 423 -22.49 22.15 10.25
CA TRP A 423 -23.78 22.50 10.83
C TRP A 423 -23.66 22.52 12.36
N LYS A 424 -24.03 23.63 12.99
CA LYS A 424 -23.97 23.82 14.45
C LYS A 424 -25.30 24.36 14.97
N PHE A 425 -25.90 23.63 15.89
CA PHE A 425 -27.19 23.98 16.47
C PHE A 425 -27.03 24.75 17.78
N HIS A 426 -27.65 25.93 17.85
CA HIS A 426 -27.73 26.74 19.06
C HIS A 426 -29.20 26.85 19.49
N PRO A 427 -29.62 26.22 20.61
CA PRO A 427 -31.03 26.15 21.01
C PRO A 427 -31.74 27.50 21.16
N GLN A 428 -31.00 28.58 21.45
CA GLN A 428 -31.54 29.92 21.65
C GLN A 428 -31.22 30.89 20.49
N GLU A 429 -30.21 30.58 19.69
CA GLU A 429 -29.65 31.53 18.71
C GLU A 429 -29.74 31.01 17.26
N GLY A 430 -30.47 29.92 17.02
CA GLY A 430 -30.69 29.36 15.69
C GLY A 430 -29.59 28.37 15.25
N VAL A 431 -29.29 28.35 13.95
CA VAL A 431 -28.41 27.35 13.34
C VAL A 431 -27.29 28.03 12.55
N ASP A 432 -26.05 27.70 12.88
CA ASP A 432 -24.86 28.08 12.12
C ASP A 432 -24.62 27.06 11.01
N ILE A 433 -24.49 27.55 9.78
CA ILE A 433 -24.20 26.72 8.61
C ILE A 433 -22.97 27.26 7.89
N LEU A 434 -22.04 26.37 7.57
CA LEU A 434 -20.94 26.63 6.65
C LEU A 434 -21.25 25.95 5.31
N LEU A 435 -21.32 26.75 4.28
CA LEU A 435 -21.52 26.33 2.90
C LEU A 435 -20.20 26.36 2.14
N GLU A 436 -19.98 25.34 1.31
CA GLU A 436 -18.87 25.25 0.35
C GLU A 436 -19.43 25.22 -1.07
N GLU A 437 -18.80 25.94 -2.00
CA GLU A 437 -19.21 25.91 -3.41
C GLU A 437 -19.13 24.48 -3.96
N ASP A 438 -20.25 24.03 -4.53
CA ASP A 438 -20.39 22.65 -4.99
C ASP A 438 -21.15 22.64 -6.31
N GLY A 439 -20.45 22.31 -7.39
CA GLY A 439 -21.02 22.30 -8.73
C GLY A 439 -20.59 21.07 -9.51
N ALA A 440 -21.40 20.67 -10.49
CA ALA A 440 -21.14 19.49 -11.32
C ALA A 440 -19.74 19.53 -11.98
N TYR A 441 -19.25 20.72 -12.33
CA TYR A 441 -17.92 20.92 -12.93
C TYR A 441 -16.76 20.45 -12.03
N ILE A 442 -16.94 20.38 -10.71
CA ILE A 442 -15.89 19.89 -9.79
C ILE A 442 -15.66 18.39 -9.98
N TYR A 443 -16.73 17.65 -10.30
CA TYR A 443 -16.78 16.20 -10.32
C TYR A 443 -16.63 15.58 -11.71
N GLU A 444 -16.43 16.39 -12.76
CA GLU A 444 -16.21 15.84 -14.10
C GLU A 444 -14.95 14.98 -14.12
N ASP A 445 -15.10 13.75 -14.60
CA ASP A 445 -14.01 12.78 -14.64
C ASP A 445 -12.98 13.22 -15.68
N VAL A 446 -11.70 13.13 -15.30
CA VAL A 446 -10.60 13.35 -16.23
C VAL A 446 -9.94 12.03 -16.55
N ILE A 447 -9.80 11.77 -17.85
CA ILE A 447 -8.96 10.69 -18.36
C ILE A 447 -7.52 11.06 -18.01
N GLY A 448 -6.91 10.30 -17.10
CA GLY A 448 -5.53 10.52 -16.67
C GLY A 448 -4.54 10.51 -17.84
N LYS A 449 -3.30 10.94 -17.60
CA LYS A 449 -2.23 10.76 -18.59
C LYS A 449 -1.73 9.30 -18.56
N PRO A 450 -1.24 8.74 -19.69
CA PRO A 450 -0.58 7.44 -19.67
C PRO A 450 0.60 7.44 -18.69
N PHE A 451 0.70 6.41 -17.85
CA PHE A 451 1.73 6.31 -16.83
C PHE A 451 2.89 5.44 -17.35
N VAL A 452 4.10 6.02 -17.43
CA VAL A 452 5.30 5.27 -17.80
C VAL A 452 6.02 4.84 -16.52
N ARG A 453 6.02 3.53 -16.27
CA ARG A 453 6.67 2.95 -15.10
C ARG A 453 8.20 3.11 -15.15
N PRO A 454 8.85 3.43 -14.03
CA PRO A 454 10.31 3.41 -13.96
C PRO A 454 10.85 2.00 -14.28
N PRO A 455 11.98 1.86 -15.00
CA PRO A 455 12.57 0.55 -15.24
C PRO A 455 13.00 -0.11 -13.91
N PHE A 456 12.91 -1.43 -13.83
CA PHE A 456 13.44 -2.17 -12.68
C PHE A 456 14.96 -1.96 -12.58
N THR A 457 15.42 -1.59 -11.39
CA THR A 457 16.86 -1.57 -11.09
C THR A 457 17.36 -3.01 -11.00
N VAL A 458 17.93 -3.51 -12.10
CA VAL A 458 18.64 -4.79 -12.10
C VAL A 458 20.01 -4.52 -11.48
N LEU A 459 20.18 -4.86 -10.21
CA LEU A 459 21.51 -4.92 -9.63
C LEU A 459 22.28 -6.06 -10.33
N PRO A 460 23.55 -5.86 -10.70
CA PRO A 460 24.38 -6.97 -11.14
C PRO A 460 24.36 -8.03 -10.04
N THR A 461 23.84 -9.21 -10.34
CA THR A 461 23.92 -10.37 -9.42
C THR A 461 25.40 -10.52 -9.06
N GLY A 462 25.72 -10.39 -7.77
CA GLY A 462 27.09 -10.31 -7.25
C GLY A 462 27.91 -11.58 -7.43
N GLY A 463 28.20 -11.91 -8.69
CA GLY A 463 29.03 -13.00 -9.13
C GLY A 463 30.24 -12.48 -9.90
N VAL A 464 31.22 -13.36 -10.09
CA VAL A 464 32.38 -13.09 -10.92
C VAL A 464 31.91 -12.99 -12.37
N ALA A 465 32.34 -11.96 -13.10
CA ALA A 465 32.04 -11.86 -14.52
C ALA A 465 32.63 -13.08 -15.27
N PRO A 466 31.92 -13.66 -16.26
CA PRO A 466 32.38 -14.83 -16.98
C PRO A 466 33.73 -14.58 -17.69
N PRO A 467 34.56 -15.62 -17.88
CA PRO A 467 35.76 -15.53 -18.70
C PRO A 467 35.46 -14.94 -20.08
N LEU A 468 36.23 -13.95 -20.49
CA LEU A 468 36.13 -13.32 -21.80
C LEU A 468 37.08 -14.00 -22.79
N ASN A 469 36.76 -13.92 -24.09
CA ASN A 469 37.64 -14.36 -25.17
C ASN A 469 38.11 -15.83 -25.05
N LEU A 470 37.25 -16.71 -24.57
CA LEU A 470 37.55 -18.15 -24.56
C LEU A 470 37.81 -18.61 -25.99
N SER A 471 39.00 -19.18 -26.21
CA SER A 471 39.46 -19.63 -27.53
C SER A 471 40.24 -20.93 -27.39
N PHE A 472 40.08 -21.80 -28.38
CA PHE A 472 40.89 -23.01 -28.55
C PHE A 472 41.97 -22.73 -29.58
N VAL A 473 43.23 -22.99 -29.20
CA VAL A 473 44.38 -22.83 -30.09
C VAL A 473 45.00 -24.21 -30.33
N PRO A 474 44.91 -24.77 -31.55
CA PRO A 474 45.51 -26.06 -31.86
C PRO A 474 47.04 -25.94 -31.89
N VAL A 475 47.74 -26.90 -31.28
CA VAL A 475 49.21 -27.03 -31.35
C VAL A 475 49.55 -28.38 -32.00
N SER A 476 50.28 -28.35 -33.10
CA SER A 476 50.77 -29.56 -33.76
C SER A 476 52.14 -29.93 -33.21
N ILE A 477 52.25 -31.06 -32.49
CA ILE A 477 53.54 -31.64 -32.09
C ILE A 477 53.69 -32.98 -32.83
N GLY A 478 54.41 -32.97 -33.96
CA GLY A 478 54.54 -34.15 -34.82
C GLY A 478 53.21 -34.52 -35.50
N GLU A 479 52.77 -35.77 -35.38
CA GLU A 479 51.51 -36.28 -35.96
C GLU A 479 50.29 -36.13 -35.03
N ILE A 480 50.47 -35.59 -33.82
CA ILE A 480 49.40 -35.40 -32.82
C ILE A 480 49.00 -33.92 -32.81
N VAL A 481 47.72 -33.64 -33.09
CA VAL A 481 47.12 -32.31 -32.90
C VAL A 481 46.53 -32.27 -31.48
N GLN A 482 47.12 -31.48 -30.60
CA GLN A 482 46.58 -31.20 -29.26
C GLN A 482 46.61 -29.69 -29.06
N GLY A 483 45.53 -29.08 -28.57
CA GLY A 483 45.49 -27.63 -28.38
C GLY A 483 45.47 -27.21 -26.91
N TYR A 484 45.47 -25.90 -26.69
CA TYR A 484 45.21 -25.32 -25.39
C TYR A 484 43.99 -24.40 -25.46
N LEU A 485 43.26 -24.31 -24.35
CA LEU A 485 42.23 -23.31 -24.16
C LEU A 485 42.86 -22.10 -23.48
N SER A 486 42.53 -20.91 -23.97
CA SER A 486 42.93 -19.65 -23.35
C SER A 486 41.73 -18.72 -23.29
N TRP A 487 41.61 -17.99 -22.19
CA TRP A 487 40.60 -16.98 -21.96
C TRP A 487 41.23 -15.76 -21.30
N LYS A 488 40.40 -14.79 -20.92
CA LYS A 488 40.79 -13.64 -20.11
C LYS A 488 39.82 -13.52 -18.95
N SER A 489 40.34 -13.63 -17.74
CA SER A 489 39.62 -13.38 -16.51
C SER A 489 39.10 -11.93 -16.49
N ALA A 490 37.78 -11.77 -16.29
CA ALA A 490 37.14 -10.45 -16.31
C ALA A 490 37.32 -9.67 -14.98
N ALA A 491 37.74 -10.35 -13.91
CA ALA A 491 37.97 -9.78 -12.59
C ALA A 491 39.41 -10.03 -12.12
N ALA A 492 39.96 -9.10 -11.31
CA ALA A 492 41.31 -9.21 -10.77
C ALA A 492 41.45 -10.24 -9.64
N ASP A 493 40.35 -10.58 -8.94
CA ASP A 493 40.34 -11.39 -7.72
C ASP A 493 39.94 -12.86 -7.96
N ILE A 494 40.28 -13.42 -9.12
CA ILE A 494 39.99 -14.82 -9.45
C ILE A 494 41.01 -15.73 -8.76
N ARG A 495 40.52 -16.69 -7.98
CA ARG A 495 41.34 -17.67 -7.24
C ARG A 495 41.70 -18.86 -8.13
N TYR A 496 40.73 -19.35 -8.89
CA TYR A 496 40.92 -20.38 -9.91
C TYR A 496 39.75 -20.42 -10.90
N ASN A 497 40.00 -21.02 -12.06
CA ASN A 497 39.03 -21.31 -13.09
C ASN A 497 38.79 -22.82 -13.14
N THR A 498 37.54 -23.24 -13.37
CA THR A 498 37.18 -24.63 -13.63
C THR A 498 36.87 -24.80 -15.11
N VAL A 499 37.49 -25.79 -15.75
CA VAL A 499 37.35 -26.11 -17.17
C VAL A 499 36.76 -27.51 -17.29
N ASN A 500 35.54 -27.60 -17.79
CA ASN A 500 34.85 -28.86 -18.07
C ASN A 500 34.85 -29.12 -19.56
N ILE A 501 35.35 -30.28 -19.98
CA ILE A 501 35.32 -30.77 -21.35
C ILE A 501 34.20 -31.80 -21.44
N ILE A 502 33.30 -31.59 -22.39
CA ILE A 502 32.07 -32.34 -22.56
C ILE A 502 32.07 -32.97 -23.95
N GLN A 503 31.75 -34.26 -24.00
CA GLN A 503 31.51 -35.02 -25.23
C GLN A 503 30.17 -35.76 -25.08
N ASP A 504 29.29 -35.67 -26.08
CA ASP A 504 27.95 -36.29 -26.06
C ASP A 504 27.13 -35.99 -24.79
N GLY A 505 27.25 -34.76 -24.27
CA GLY A 505 26.53 -34.30 -23.08
C GLY A 505 27.06 -34.82 -21.74
N LYS A 506 28.19 -35.55 -21.73
CA LYS A 506 28.87 -36.00 -20.50
C LYS A 506 30.20 -35.29 -20.31
N VAL A 507 30.47 -34.85 -19.09
CA VAL A 507 31.78 -34.28 -18.70
C VAL A 507 32.79 -35.43 -18.71
N ILE A 508 33.72 -35.39 -19.65
CA ILE A 508 34.78 -36.39 -19.79
C ILE A 508 36.05 -35.98 -19.04
N GLN A 509 36.26 -34.68 -18.84
CA GLN A 509 37.42 -34.15 -18.14
C GLN A 509 37.05 -32.83 -17.44
N SER A 510 37.45 -32.70 -16.18
CA SER A 510 37.28 -31.47 -15.39
C SER A 510 38.64 -31.06 -14.84
N ILE A 511 39.08 -29.84 -15.12
CA ILE A 511 40.40 -29.34 -14.77
C ILE A 511 40.23 -28.02 -14.00
N GLN A 512 40.92 -27.89 -12.87
CA GLN A 512 41.00 -26.64 -12.14
C GLN A 512 42.36 -25.99 -12.41
N VAL A 513 42.36 -24.73 -12.88
CA VAL A 513 43.59 -23.99 -13.15
C VAL A 513 43.54 -22.59 -12.55
N PRO A 514 44.60 -22.13 -11.87
CA PRO A 514 44.68 -20.76 -11.35
C PRO A 514 44.97 -19.72 -12.43
N GLN A 515 45.27 -20.14 -13.65
CA GLN A 515 45.70 -19.30 -14.76
C GLN A 515 44.59 -19.19 -15.80
N ASP A 516 44.76 -18.26 -16.75
CA ASP A 516 43.83 -18.02 -17.86
C ASP A 516 44.10 -18.93 -19.08
N ARG A 517 44.69 -20.10 -18.83
CA ARG A 517 45.08 -21.08 -19.83
C ARG A 517 45.11 -22.48 -19.26
N VAL A 518 44.68 -23.46 -20.06
CA VAL A 518 44.89 -24.89 -19.80
C VAL A 518 45.29 -25.62 -21.09
N ASP A 519 46.33 -26.45 -21.01
CA ASP A 519 46.72 -27.32 -22.10
C ASP A 519 45.87 -28.59 -22.10
N LEU A 520 45.30 -28.96 -23.25
CA LEU A 520 44.47 -30.16 -23.39
C LEU A 520 45.34 -31.35 -23.78
N SER A 521 45.25 -32.44 -23.03
CA SER A 521 45.97 -33.68 -23.31
C SER A 521 45.07 -34.89 -23.12
N GLY A 522 45.31 -35.95 -23.91
CA GLY A 522 44.59 -37.23 -23.79
C GLY A 522 43.21 -37.30 -24.45
N LEU A 523 42.83 -36.28 -25.25
CA LEU A 523 41.60 -36.30 -26.04
C LEU A 523 41.80 -37.06 -27.35
N VAL A 524 40.79 -37.85 -27.73
CA VAL A 524 40.75 -38.58 -29.01
C VAL A 524 40.21 -37.64 -30.10
N ARG A 525 40.42 -37.96 -31.38
CA ARG A 525 39.84 -37.19 -32.48
C ARG A 525 38.31 -37.13 -32.35
N GLY A 526 37.73 -35.92 -32.35
CA GLY A 526 36.30 -35.72 -32.12
C GLY A 526 35.92 -34.28 -31.82
N SER A 527 34.61 -34.04 -31.72
CA SER A 527 34.03 -32.74 -31.36
C SER A 527 33.78 -32.65 -29.86
N TYR A 528 34.20 -31.54 -29.27
CA TYR A 528 34.15 -31.30 -27.83
C TYR A 528 33.53 -29.93 -27.52
N ARG A 529 32.88 -29.84 -26.37
CA ARG A 529 32.44 -28.57 -25.77
C ARG A 529 33.27 -28.29 -24.53
N ALA A 530 33.93 -27.14 -24.46
CA ALA A 530 34.57 -26.66 -23.24
C ALA A 530 33.69 -25.61 -22.56
N GLU A 531 33.50 -25.77 -21.27
CA GLU A 531 32.89 -24.79 -20.38
C GLU A 531 33.93 -24.30 -19.37
N VAL A 532 34.16 -22.99 -19.30
CA VAL A 532 35.07 -22.38 -18.34
C VAL A 532 34.29 -21.48 -17.38
N ARG A 533 34.47 -21.67 -16.07
CA ARG A 533 33.90 -20.81 -15.02
C ARG A 533 35.02 -20.23 -14.15
N SER A 534 34.89 -18.97 -13.76
CA SER A 534 35.80 -18.30 -12.83
C SER A 534 35.25 -18.32 -11.41
N ILE A 535 36.12 -18.52 -10.43
CA ILE A 535 35.78 -18.57 -9.00
C ILE A 535 36.66 -17.57 -8.23
N ASN A 536 36.05 -16.66 -7.46
CA ASN A 536 36.80 -15.69 -6.66
C ASN A 536 37.27 -16.24 -5.30
N ALA A 537 38.04 -15.44 -4.57
CA ALA A 537 38.52 -15.80 -3.24
C ALA A 537 37.41 -16.12 -2.21
N ALA A 538 36.21 -15.54 -2.40
CA ALA A 538 35.03 -15.74 -1.57
C ALA A 538 34.18 -16.95 -2.00
N GLY A 539 34.57 -17.69 -3.04
CA GLY A 539 33.88 -18.88 -3.52
C GLY A 539 32.71 -18.62 -4.48
N ALA A 540 32.45 -17.37 -4.88
CA ALA A 540 31.42 -17.04 -5.86
C ALA A 540 31.87 -17.46 -7.27
N MET A 541 30.98 -18.11 -8.01
CA MET A 541 31.21 -18.64 -9.35
C MET A 541 30.62 -17.73 -10.43
N SER A 542 31.27 -17.68 -11.60
CA SER A 542 30.72 -17.02 -12.79
C SER A 542 29.77 -17.93 -13.57
N ALA A 543 28.99 -17.33 -14.48
CA ALA A 543 28.37 -18.05 -15.58
C ALA A 543 29.46 -18.74 -16.46
N PRO A 544 29.16 -19.88 -17.12
CA PRO A 544 30.11 -20.56 -17.99
C PRO A 544 30.36 -19.80 -19.29
N ALA A 545 31.62 -19.61 -19.66
CA ALA A 545 32.03 -19.31 -21.02
C ALA A 545 32.14 -20.62 -21.80
N ILE A 546 31.51 -20.70 -22.97
CA ILE A 546 31.38 -21.94 -23.73
C ILE A 546 32.07 -21.80 -25.08
N ILE A 547 32.83 -22.82 -25.49
CA ILE A 547 33.34 -22.96 -26.85
C ILE A 547 33.20 -24.40 -27.31
N ASP A 548 32.73 -24.57 -28.54
CA ASP A 548 32.77 -25.85 -29.24
C ASP A 548 34.04 -25.89 -30.11
N PHE A 549 34.79 -26.98 -30.04
CA PHE A 549 36.05 -27.15 -30.77
C PHE A 549 36.26 -28.61 -31.19
N ASP A 550 37.01 -28.80 -32.27
CA ASP A 550 37.34 -30.11 -32.82
C ASP A 550 38.85 -30.40 -32.65
N ILE A 551 39.16 -31.66 -32.34
CA ILE A 551 40.53 -32.21 -32.31
C ILE A 551 40.70 -33.24 -33.41
#